data_AF-A0A7R9E9R7-F1
#
_entry.id   AF-A0A7R9E9R7-F1
#
_cell.length_a   1.000
_cell.length_b   1.000
_cell.length_c   1.000
_cell.angle_alpha   90.00
_cell.angle_beta   90.00
_cell.angle_gamma   90.00
#
_symmetry.space_group_name_H-M   'P 1'
#
loop_
_entity.id
_entity.type
_entity.pdbx_description
1 polymer ?
#
loop_
_entity_poly.entity_id
_entity_poly.type
_entity_poly.pdbx_seq_one_letter_code
_entity_poly.pdbx_strand_id
1 'polypeptide(L)'
;MIGPCYRNAESRFHLATEARNCLQEAALSVQMAQALLPGVQFPYCSAREITTVLQAVVYMFTDIHIPDRLSHANRCYMTFWERTKALQKWINQTIETSLSKDLADVNQKMGEVNIKLRRIRVGLVRNQMDEEDVEAYEAAARKQSHASLFIDSVEGEGSSILPPGGHHLDHDHLFRSSQNIVAPRALRNNKDKSGDKLQMQLKKRLGSNRSQVWSRQNLDEMHLSYMRSQQ
;
A
#
# COMPACT_ATOMS: atom_id res chain seq x y z
N MET A 1 28.01 13.32 -27.06
CA MET A 1 26.82 13.48 -27.96
C MET A 1 25.54 13.33 -27.14
N ILE A 2 24.77 14.41 -26.98
CA ILE A 2 23.51 14.47 -26.20
C ILE A 2 22.45 13.57 -26.88
N GLY A 3 21.85 12.65 -26.11
CA GLY A 3 20.83 11.71 -26.62
C GLY A 3 19.63 12.39 -27.29
N PRO A 4 18.95 11.71 -28.24
CA PRO A 4 17.95 12.31 -29.13
C PRO A 4 16.70 12.87 -28.43
N CYS A 5 16.42 12.50 -27.18
CA CYS A 5 15.28 12.97 -26.39
C CYS A 5 15.42 14.42 -25.87
N TYR A 6 16.59 15.04 -25.96
CA TYR A 6 16.83 16.40 -25.46
C TYR A 6 16.61 17.51 -26.50
N ARG A 7 16.26 17.16 -27.75
CA ARG A 7 16.18 18.13 -28.86
C ARG A 7 14.91 18.98 -28.88
N ASN A 8 13.80 18.50 -28.32
CA ASN A 8 12.55 19.26 -28.24
C ASN A 8 12.30 19.74 -26.81
N ALA A 9 12.04 21.04 -26.65
CA ALA A 9 11.70 21.64 -25.36
C ALA A 9 10.44 21.00 -24.76
N GLU A 10 9.43 20.72 -25.59
CA GLU A 10 8.18 20.10 -25.17
C GLU A 10 8.40 18.70 -24.57
N SER A 11 9.21 17.86 -25.23
CA SER A 11 9.52 16.51 -24.74
C SER A 11 10.28 16.53 -23.41
N ARG A 12 11.15 17.52 -23.20
CA ARG A 12 11.86 17.71 -21.91
C ARG A 12 10.92 18.08 -20.79
N PHE A 13 9.99 19.00 -21.03
CA PHE A 13 8.98 19.39 -20.04
C PHE A 13 8.04 18.23 -19.71
N HIS A 14 7.64 17.44 -20.71
CA HIS A 14 6.83 16.25 -20.50
C HIS A 14 7.55 15.24 -19.59
N LEU A 15 8.79 14.88 -19.93
CA LEU A 15 9.58 13.93 -19.13
C LEU A 15 9.86 14.46 -17.72
N ALA A 16 10.12 15.75 -17.57
CA ALA A 16 10.29 16.39 -16.26
C ALA A 16 9.00 16.31 -15.43
N THR A 17 7.84 16.49 -16.06
CA THR A 17 6.54 16.38 -15.39
C THR A 17 6.30 14.96 -14.89
N GLU A 18 6.58 13.95 -15.71
CA GLU A 18 6.48 12.55 -15.32
C GLU A 18 7.44 12.22 -14.18
N ALA A 19 8.71 12.59 -14.31
CA ALA A 19 9.72 12.36 -13.27
C ALA A 19 9.34 13.03 -11.94
N ARG A 20 8.84 14.27 -11.99
CA ARG A 20 8.33 15.00 -10.82
C ARG A 20 7.19 14.26 -10.14
N ASN A 21 6.19 13.84 -10.91
CA ASN A 21 5.03 13.14 -10.36
C ASN A 21 5.46 11.82 -9.70
N CYS A 22 6.29 11.02 -10.37
CA CYS A 22 6.79 9.76 -9.81
C CYS A 22 7.63 9.97 -8.54
N LEU A 23 8.53 10.95 -8.51
CA LEU A 23 9.34 11.25 -7.32
C LEU A 23 8.47 11.74 -6.15
N GLN A 24 7.47 12.57 -6.43
CA GLN A 24 6.53 13.07 -5.43
C GLN A 24 5.66 11.93 -4.88
N GLU A 25 5.13 11.06 -5.73
CA GLU A 25 4.37 9.88 -5.34
C GLU A 25 5.21 8.91 -4.50
N ALA A 26 6.45 8.64 -4.91
CA ALA A 26 7.37 7.79 -4.16
C ALA A 26 7.67 8.37 -2.77
N ALA A 27 7.96 9.68 -2.69
CA ALA A 27 8.19 10.37 -1.43
C ALA A 27 6.98 10.29 -0.49
N LEU A 28 5.77 10.54 -1.01
CA LEU A 28 4.53 10.44 -0.25
C LEU A 28 4.25 9.01 0.21
N SER A 29 4.52 8.01 -0.63
CA SER A 29 4.35 6.60 -0.29
C SER A 29 5.23 6.20 0.89
N VAL A 30 6.49 6.66 0.93
CA VAL A 30 7.39 6.42 2.07
C VAL A 30 6.89 7.12 3.33
N GLN A 31 6.44 8.39 3.23
CA GLN A 31 5.87 9.12 4.38
C GLN A 31 4.62 8.44 4.94
N MET A 32 3.73 7.97 4.06
CA MET A 32 2.55 7.22 4.45
C MET A 32 2.93 5.92 5.15
N ALA A 33 3.91 5.17 4.63
CA ALA A 33 4.39 3.95 5.27
C ALA A 33 4.94 4.22 6.67
N GLN A 34 5.69 5.31 6.86
CA GLN A 34 6.18 5.74 8.18
C GLN A 34 5.03 6.10 9.13
N ALA A 35 3.97 6.75 8.62
CA ALA A 35 2.78 7.09 9.41
C ALA A 35 1.93 5.87 9.80
N LEU A 36 1.83 4.87 8.92
CA LEU A 36 1.06 3.65 9.15
C LEU A 36 1.75 2.67 10.12
N LEU A 37 3.05 2.81 10.32
CA LEU A 37 3.85 1.93 11.18
C LEU A 37 4.46 2.72 12.36
N PRO A 38 3.64 3.28 13.27
CA PRO A 38 4.16 4.01 14.42
C PRO A 38 4.97 3.06 15.30
N GLY A 39 6.25 3.38 15.50
CA GLY A 39 7.20 2.57 16.27
C GLY A 39 8.20 1.78 15.43
N VAL A 40 8.00 1.66 14.12
CA VAL A 40 9.01 1.08 13.22
C VAL A 40 9.94 2.20 12.74
N GLN A 41 11.22 2.11 13.11
CA GLN A 41 12.23 3.07 12.64
C GLN A 41 12.82 2.63 11.32
N PHE A 42 12.64 3.45 10.28
CA PHE A 42 13.14 3.16 8.95
C PHE A 42 14.64 3.52 8.88
N PRO A 43 15.53 2.58 8.50
CA PRO A 43 16.97 2.85 8.45
C PRO A 43 17.37 3.74 7.26
N TYR A 44 16.50 3.86 6.26
CA TYR A 44 16.69 4.66 5.05
C TYR A 44 15.50 5.60 4.83
N CYS A 45 15.70 6.62 4.00
CA CYS A 45 14.69 7.64 3.69
C CYS A 45 14.15 8.34 4.94
N SER A 46 15.05 8.94 5.71
CA SER A 46 14.66 9.75 6.86
C SER A 46 13.78 10.93 6.44
N ALA A 47 12.98 11.47 7.36
CA ALA A 47 12.12 12.62 7.09
C ALA A 47 12.90 13.79 6.44
N ARG A 48 14.13 14.05 6.91
CA ARG A 48 15.02 15.08 6.34
C ARG A 48 15.38 14.81 4.87
N GLU A 49 15.69 13.57 4.53
CA GLU A 49 16.03 13.18 3.16
C GLU A 49 14.83 13.34 2.23
N ILE A 50 13.64 12.91 2.69
CA ILE A 50 12.39 13.07 1.93
C ILE A 50 12.09 14.56 1.71
N THR A 51 12.21 15.40 2.75
CA THR A 51 12.01 16.86 2.62
C THR A 51 12.98 17.47 1.62
N THR A 52 14.26 17.05 1.63
CA THR A 52 15.28 17.56 0.69
C THR A 52 14.91 17.22 -0.76
N VAL A 53 14.41 16.00 -1.01
CA VAL A 53 13.97 15.57 -2.34
C VAL A 53 12.74 16.34 -2.78
N LEU A 54 11.74 16.50 -1.90
CA LEU A 54 10.53 17.27 -2.20
C LEU A 54 10.86 18.73 -2.53
N GLN A 55 11.83 19.33 -1.84
CA GLN A 55 12.34 20.67 -2.16
C GLN A 55 13.00 20.72 -3.54
N ALA A 56 13.86 19.75 -3.87
CA ALA A 56 14.49 19.67 -5.19
C ALA A 56 13.44 19.51 -6.31
N VAL A 57 12.40 18.70 -6.08
CA VAL A 57 11.30 18.47 -7.03
C VAL A 57 10.49 19.75 -7.32
N VAL A 58 10.36 20.67 -6.35
CA VAL A 58 9.70 21.97 -6.56
C VAL A 58 10.44 22.82 -7.59
N TYR A 59 11.78 22.77 -7.61
CA TYR A 59 12.62 23.54 -8.53
C TYR A 59 12.95 22.80 -9.83
N MET A 60 12.39 21.62 -10.09
CA MET A 60 12.76 20.79 -11.23
C MET A 60 12.63 21.50 -12.59
N PHE A 61 11.54 22.26 -12.81
CA PHE A 61 11.33 22.99 -14.07
C PHE A 61 12.25 24.20 -14.24
N THR A 62 12.73 24.81 -13.16
CA THR A 62 13.74 25.87 -13.26
C THR A 62 15.13 25.26 -13.46
N ASP A 63 15.43 24.16 -12.77
CA ASP A 63 16.74 23.53 -12.77
C ASP A 63 17.03 22.83 -14.10
N ILE A 64 16.02 22.33 -14.82
CA ILE A 64 16.22 21.68 -16.13
C ILE A 64 16.88 22.61 -17.17
N HIS A 65 16.80 23.92 -17.00
CA HIS A 65 17.41 24.91 -17.90
C HIS A 65 18.86 25.26 -17.51
N ILE A 66 19.28 24.95 -16.28
CA ILE A 66 20.60 25.32 -15.73
C ILE A 66 21.38 24.02 -15.48
N PRO A 67 22.37 23.67 -16.33
CA PRO A 67 23.01 22.35 -16.31
C PRO A 67 23.65 21.99 -14.97
N ASP A 68 24.27 22.96 -14.30
CA ASP A 68 24.90 22.76 -12.99
C ASP A 68 23.88 22.44 -11.89
N ARG A 69 22.74 23.12 -11.91
CA ARG A 69 21.64 22.85 -10.96
C ARG A 69 20.97 21.53 -11.26
N LEU A 70 20.74 21.22 -12.53
CA LEU A 70 20.22 19.92 -12.95
C LEU A 70 21.13 18.78 -12.49
N SER A 71 22.45 18.91 -12.64
CA SER A 71 23.43 17.92 -12.15
C SER A 71 23.32 17.73 -10.64
N HIS A 72 23.22 18.83 -9.88
CA HIS A 72 23.07 18.78 -8.43
C HIS A 72 21.74 18.11 -8.02
N ALA A 73 20.62 18.54 -8.60
CA ALA A 73 19.30 17.95 -8.33
C ALA A 73 19.26 16.45 -8.71
N ASN A 74 19.90 16.07 -9.81
CA ASN A 74 19.98 14.68 -10.24
C ASN A 74 20.69 13.80 -9.20
N ARG A 75 21.78 14.30 -8.56
CA ARG A 75 22.42 13.57 -7.45
C ARG A 75 21.47 13.35 -6.27
N CYS A 76 20.62 14.33 -5.94
CA CYS A 76 19.60 14.19 -4.91
C CYS A 76 18.58 13.10 -5.27
N TYR A 77 18.08 13.10 -6.52
CA TYR A 77 17.13 12.09 -7.00
C TYR A 77 17.73 10.68 -6.99
N MET A 78 18.96 10.52 -7.48
CA MET A 78 19.65 9.22 -7.50
C MET A 78 19.93 8.70 -6.09
N THR A 79 20.35 9.58 -5.17
CA THR A 79 20.57 9.20 -3.77
C THR A 79 19.27 8.72 -3.12
N PHE A 80 18.17 9.43 -3.36
CA PHE A 80 16.85 9.02 -2.87
C PHE A 80 16.40 7.69 -3.45
N TRP A 81 16.62 7.49 -4.75
CA TRP A 81 16.29 6.24 -5.42
C TRP A 81 17.03 5.04 -4.82
N GLU A 82 18.35 5.10 -4.70
CA GLU A 82 19.15 4.01 -4.11
C GLU A 82 18.76 3.73 -2.66
N ARG A 83 18.46 4.78 -1.89
CA ARG A 83 17.99 4.62 -0.50
C ARG A 83 16.60 4.01 -0.41
N THR A 84 15.69 4.36 -1.31
CA THR A 84 14.34 3.77 -1.36
C THR A 84 14.40 2.29 -1.75
N LYS A 85 15.31 1.94 -2.66
CA LYS A 85 15.58 0.54 -3.02
C LYS A 85 16.19 -0.26 -1.87
N ALA A 86 17.13 0.33 -1.13
CA ALA A 86 17.67 -0.27 0.08
C ALA A 86 16.58 -0.45 1.17
N LEU A 87 15.69 0.54 1.31
CA LEU A 87 14.53 0.45 2.20
C LEU A 87 13.61 -0.70 1.82
N GLN A 88 13.25 -0.82 0.54
CA GLN A 88 12.40 -1.91 0.05
C GLN A 88 13.01 -3.27 0.36
N LYS A 89 14.31 -3.43 0.12
CA LYS A 89 15.02 -4.68 0.45
C LYS A 89 14.98 -4.97 1.96
N TRP A 90 15.22 -3.96 2.79
CA TRP A 90 15.16 -4.10 4.24
C TRP A 90 13.76 -4.47 4.74
N ILE A 91 12.70 -3.86 4.19
CA ILE A 91 11.31 -4.20 4.53
C ILE A 91 11.03 -5.67 4.21
N ASN A 92 11.36 -6.12 3.00
CA ASN A 92 11.14 -7.51 2.59
C ASN A 92 11.89 -8.49 3.50
N GLN A 93 13.16 -8.19 3.82
CA GLN A 93 13.93 -9.01 4.75
C GLN A 93 13.32 -9.05 6.15
N THR A 94 12.82 -7.92 6.66
CA THR A 94 12.19 -7.85 7.98
C THR A 94 10.90 -8.68 8.04
N ILE A 95 10.11 -8.64 6.97
CA ILE A 95 8.90 -9.46 6.84
C ILE A 95 9.25 -10.95 6.85
N GLU A 96 10.19 -11.37 6.01
CA GLU A 96 10.57 -12.77 5.87
C GLU A 96 11.24 -13.35 7.12
N THR A 97 12.11 -12.56 7.78
CA THR A 97 12.98 -13.08 8.84
C THR A 97 12.39 -12.97 10.23
N SER A 98 11.61 -11.93 10.51
CA SER A 98 10.98 -11.68 11.82
C SER A 98 9.49 -11.93 11.74
N LEU A 99 8.76 -11.14 10.95
CA LEU A 99 7.30 -11.09 11.05
C LEU A 99 6.64 -12.44 10.74
N SER A 100 7.10 -13.14 9.70
CA SER A 100 6.56 -14.46 9.34
C SER A 100 6.79 -15.51 10.44
N LYS A 101 7.93 -15.46 11.13
CA LYS A 101 8.24 -16.39 12.23
C LYS A 101 7.44 -16.03 13.46
N ASP A 102 7.39 -14.75 13.80
CA ASP A 102 6.63 -14.25 14.95
C ASP A 102 5.14 -14.58 14.81
N LEU A 103 4.58 -14.46 13.60
CA LEU A 103 3.21 -14.85 13.29
C LEU A 103 2.99 -16.36 13.47
N ALA A 104 3.91 -17.20 12.97
CA ALA A 104 3.83 -18.64 13.11
C ALA A 104 3.89 -19.07 14.58
N ASP A 105 4.79 -18.47 15.36
CA ASP A 105 4.95 -18.74 16.80
C ASP A 105 3.70 -18.33 17.58
N VAL A 106 3.09 -17.19 17.25
CA VAL A 106 1.84 -16.74 17.88
C VAL A 106 0.70 -17.70 17.54
N ASN A 107 0.58 -18.12 16.29
CA ASN A 107 -0.45 -19.08 15.87
C ASN A 107 -0.27 -20.43 16.57
N GLN A 108 0.97 -20.92 16.71
CA GLN A 108 1.26 -22.15 17.45
C GLN A 108 0.84 -22.01 18.92
N LYS A 109 1.26 -20.94 19.61
CA LYS A 109 0.90 -20.68 21.00
C LYS A 109 -0.62 -20.55 21.18
N MET A 110 -1.30 -19.89 20.24
CA MET A 110 -2.76 -19.78 20.23
C MET A 110 -3.42 -21.16 20.10
N GLY A 111 -2.91 -22.03 19.22
CA GLY A 111 -3.35 -23.41 19.10
C GLY A 111 -3.19 -24.22 20.39
N GLU A 112 -2.03 -24.12 21.04
CA GLU A 112 -1.75 -24.79 22.32
C GLU A 112 -2.70 -24.31 23.43
N VAL A 113 -2.92 -22.99 23.54
CA VAL A 113 -3.85 -22.41 24.51
C VAL A 113 -5.28 -22.87 24.24
N ASN A 114 -5.71 -22.92 22.98
CA ASN A 114 -7.03 -23.42 22.61
C ASN A 114 -7.22 -24.90 22.96
N ILE A 115 -6.21 -25.74 22.73
CA ILE A 115 -6.25 -27.16 23.12
C ILE A 115 -6.34 -27.30 24.65
N LYS A 116 -5.55 -26.53 25.40
CA LYS A 116 -5.60 -26.50 26.87
C LYS A 116 -6.97 -26.07 27.37
N LEU A 117 -7.54 -25.00 26.81
CA LEU A 117 -8.85 -24.49 27.16
C LEU A 117 -9.95 -25.53 26.88
N ARG A 118 -9.86 -26.21 25.72
CA ARG A 118 -10.80 -27.30 25.37
C ARG A 118 -10.69 -28.45 26.36
N ARG A 119 -9.48 -28.85 26.76
CA ARG A 119 -9.26 -29.91 27.75
C ARG A 119 -9.88 -29.54 29.11
N ILE A 120 -9.62 -28.32 29.59
CA ILE A 120 -10.19 -27.83 30.85
C ILE A 120 -11.72 -27.79 30.77
N ARG A 121 -12.28 -27.27 29.67
CA ARG A 121 -13.73 -27.23 29.45
C ARG A 121 -14.36 -28.62 29.52
N VAL A 122 -13.81 -29.60 28.80
CA VAL A 122 -14.30 -30.98 28.85
C VAL A 122 -14.16 -31.56 30.26
N GLY A 123 -13.05 -31.31 30.96
CA GLY A 123 -12.86 -31.75 32.33
C GLY A 123 -13.89 -31.17 33.31
N LEU A 124 -14.19 -29.87 33.21
CA LEU A 124 -15.21 -29.23 34.04
C LEU A 124 -16.61 -29.77 33.76
N VAL A 125 -16.96 -29.98 32.49
CA VAL A 125 -18.24 -30.59 32.09
C VAL A 125 -18.36 -31.98 32.70
N ARG A 126 -17.32 -32.83 32.61
CA ARG A 126 -17.33 -34.16 33.24
C ARG A 126 -17.53 -34.11 34.74
N ASN A 127 -16.89 -33.16 35.43
CA ASN A 127 -17.00 -33.03 36.88
C ASN A 127 -18.35 -32.46 37.34
N GLN A 128 -19.14 -31.87 36.44
CA GLN A 128 -20.48 -31.33 36.71
C GLN A 128 -21.62 -32.27 36.28
N MET A 129 -21.31 -33.34 35.54
CA MET A 129 -22.28 -34.31 35.06
C MET A 129 -22.26 -35.56 35.96
N ASP A 130 -23.44 -36.07 36.29
CA ASP A 130 -23.57 -37.39 36.94
C ASP A 130 -23.13 -38.51 35.96
N GLU A 131 -22.71 -39.66 36.48
CA GLU A 131 -22.04 -40.74 35.71
C GLU A 131 -22.83 -41.19 34.45
N GLU A 132 -24.16 -41.13 34.48
CA GLU A 132 -25.04 -41.50 33.34
C GLU A 132 -25.00 -40.51 32.17
N ASP A 133 -24.70 -39.23 32.41
CA ASP A 133 -24.70 -38.18 31.39
C ASP A 133 -23.34 -38.05 30.66
N VAL A 134 -22.27 -38.55 31.27
CA VAL A 134 -20.90 -38.48 30.72
C VAL A 134 -20.74 -39.35 29.46
N GLU A 135 -21.37 -40.53 29.44
CA GLU A 135 -21.27 -41.48 28.33
C GLU A 135 -22.01 -40.98 27.06
N ALA A 136 -23.18 -40.36 27.25
CA ALA A 136 -23.92 -39.70 26.17
C ALA A 136 -23.13 -38.52 25.57
N TYR A 137 -22.41 -37.76 26.41
CA TYR A 137 -21.62 -36.61 25.96
C TYR A 137 -20.34 -37.03 25.22
N GLU A 138 -19.64 -38.09 25.65
CA GLU A 138 -18.48 -38.62 24.92
C GLU A 138 -18.85 -39.16 23.54
N ALA A 139 -19.99 -39.83 23.41
CA ALA A 139 -20.51 -40.31 22.13
C ALA A 139 -20.84 -39.15 21.16
N ALA A 140 -21.35 -38.02 21.67
CA ALA A 140 -21.59 -36.81 20.88
C ALA A 140 -20.29 -36.09 20.51
N ALA A 141 -19.32 -36.00 21.42
CA ALA A 141 -18.03 -35.35 21.18
C ALA A 141 -17.17 -36.08 20.12
N ARG A 142 -17.19 -37.44 20.10
CA ARG A 142 -16.51 -38.23 19.06
C ARG A 142 -17.11 -38.01 17.66
N LYS A 143 -18.42 -37.76 17.57
CA LYS A 143 -19.10 -37.42 16.30
C LYS A 143 -18.69 -36.04 15.78
N GLN A 144 -18.44 -35.06 16.66
CA GLN A 144 -17.97 -33.73 16.26
C GLN A 144 -16.49 -33.68 15.83
N SER A 145 -15.61 -34.52 16.40
CA SER A 145 -14.20 -34.59 15.95
C SER A 145 -14.03 -35.09 14.51
N HIS A 146 -14.99 -35.86 13.99
CA HIS A 146 -14.99 -36.28 12.59
C HIS A 146 -15.49 -35.18 11.63
N ALA A 147 -16.23 -34.19 12.15
CA ALA A 147 -16.70 -33.04 11.37
C ALA A 147 -15.63 -31.94 11.24
N SER A 148 -14.71 -31.82 12.21
CA SER A 148 -13.63 -30.81 12.14
C SER A 148 -12.44 -31.20 11.26
N LEU A 149 -12.37 -32.45 10.79
CA LEU A 149 -11.41 -32.90 9.78
C LEU A 149 -11.82 -32.51 8.35
N PHE A 150 -12.99 -31.86 8.17
CA PHE A 150 -13.52 -31.45 6.88
C PHE A 150 -13.46 -29.92 6.62
N ILE A 151 -12.87 -29.14 7.55
CA ILE A 151 -12.69 -27.67 7.38
C ILE A 151 -11.21 -27.34 7.19
N ASP A 152 -10.52 -28.04 6.29
CA ASP A 152 -9.22 -27.63 5.74
C ASP A 152 -9.23 -27.64 4.19
N SER A 153 -10.41 -27.59 3.58
CA SER A 153 -10.55 -27.42 2.13
C SER A 153 -11.76 -26.56 1.79
N VAL A 154 -11.65 -25.26 2.03
CA VAL A 154 -12.41 -24.26 1.27
C VAL A 154 -11.45 -23.17 0.84
N GLU A 155 -10.92 -23.37 -0.37
CA GLU A 155 -10.61 -22.26 -1.26
C GLU A 155 -11.90 -21.48 -1.54
N GLY A 156 -11.81 -20.15 -1.52
CA GLY A 156 -12.59 -19.31 -2.42
C GLY A 156 -14.01 -18.91 -2.00
N GLU A 157 -14.21 -17.60 -2.09
CA GLU A 157 -15.48 -16.88 -2.26
C GLU A 157 -16.27 -16.47 -1.01
N GLY A 158 -16.45 -15.15 -0.91
CA GLY A 158 -16.99 -14.49 0.26
C GLY A 158 -18.49 -14.63 0.42
N SER A 159 -18.96 -14.39 1.63
CA SER A 159 -20.29 -13.83 1.86
C SER A 159 -20.37 -13.21 3.25
N SER A 160 -20.74 -11.94 3.28
CA SER A 160 -21.00 -11.12 4.45
C SER A 160 -22.22 -11.61 5.21
N ILE A 161 -22.08 -11.86 6.51
CA ILE A 161 -23.24 -11.89 7.43
C ILE A 161 -22.83 -11.13 8.71
N LEU A 162 -23.26 -9.87 8.78
CA LEU A 162 -23.33 -9.07 10.00
C LEU A 162 -24.69 -9.29 10.68
N PRO A 163 -24.76 -9.30 12.03
CA PRO A 163 -26.01 -9.33 12.77
C PRO A 163 -26.66 -7.93 12.89
N PRO A 164 -27.98 -7.83 13.11
CA PRO A 164 -28.70 -6.56 13.09
C PRO A 164 -28.79 -5.87 14.47
N GLY A 165 -28.57 -4.56 14.46
CA GLY A 165 -29.33 -3.60 15.28
C GLY A 165 -28.69 -3.11 16.60
N GLY A 166 -28.34 -1.81 16.63
CA GLY A 166 -28.41 -1.02 17.86
C GLY A 166 -27.42 0.13 18.01
N HIS A 167 -27.90 1.35 17.75
CA HIS A 167 -27.44 2.66 18.28
C HIS A 167 -26.31 3.44 17.57
N HIS A 168 -26.74 4.17 16.54
CA HIS A 168 -26.57 5.62 16.33
C HIS A 168 -25.58 6.37 17.25
N LEU A 169 -24.41 6.70 16.70
CA LEU A 169 -23.59 7.87 17.05
C LEU A 169 -23.07 8.49 15.76
N ASP A 170 -23.57 9.69 15.43
CA ASP A 170 -23.10 10.53 14.33
C ASP A 170 -21.68 11.03 14.61
N HIS A 171 -20.73 10.69 13.73
CA HIS A 171 -19.41 11.32 13.66
C HIS A 171 -18.90 11.34 12.21
N ASP A 172 -19.63 12.02 11.33
CA ASP A 172 -19.13 12.52 10.05
C ASP A 172 -18.80 14.01 10.19
N HIS A 173 -17.62 14.32 10.72
CA HIS A 173 -17.00 15.64 10.57
C HIS A 173 -15.51 15.54 10.88
N LEU A 174 -14.70 15.02 9.93
CA LEU A 174 -13.25 15.28 9.89
C LEU A 174 -12.56 14.75 8.61
N PHE A 175 -13.17 14.90 7.42
CA PHE A 175 -12.37 14.77 6.18
C PHE A 175 -12.98 15.54 4.98
N ARG A 176 -13.36 16.80 5.21
CA ARG A 176 -13.59 17.78 4.14
C ARG A 176 -13.32 19.19 4.66
N SER A 177 -12.05 19.57 4.76
CA SER A 177 -11.70 20.99 4.79
C SER A 177 -10.27 21.19 4.32
N SER A 178 -10.10 21.31 3.01
CA SER A 178 -9.07 22.12 2.35
C SER A 178 -9.24 22.00 0.84
N GLN A 179 -10.28 22.65 0.32
CA GLN A 179 -10.33 23.15 -1.06
C GLN A 179 -11.56 24.06 -1.16
N ASN A 180 -11.42 25.29 -0.64
CA ASN A 180 -12.28 26.41 -0.98
C ASN A 180 -11.46 27.34 -1.88
N ILE A 181 -11.58 27.16 -3.20
CA ILE A 181 -11.33 28.22 -4.18
C ILE A 181 -12.65 28.43 -4.93
N VAL A 182 -13.09 29.67 -4.87
CA VAL A 182 -14.35 30.23 -5.38
C VAL A 182 -14.48 30.09 -6.90
N ALA A 183 -15.63 29.61 -7.38
CA ALA A 183 -16.24 30.04 -8.64
C ALA A 183 -17.75 29.66 -8.69
N PRO A 184 -18.60 30.44 -9.40
CA PRO A 184 -20.03 30.56 -9.08
C PRO A 184 -20.98 29.64 -9.83
N ARG A 185 -22.12 29.41 -9.17
CA ARG A 185 -23.36 28.75 -9.62
C ARG A 185 -23.90 29.38 -10.92
N ALA A 186 -24.18 28.53 -11.93
CA ALA A 186 -25.19 28.80 -12.95
C ALA A 186 -25.82 27.50 -13.49
N LEU A 187 -27.16 27.47 -13.48
CA LEU A 187 -28.11 26.75 -14.35
C LEU A 187 -28.06 25.20 -14.34
N ARG A 188 -29.00 24.51 -13.68
CA ARG A 188 -30.39 24.18 -14.10
C ARG A 188 -30.47 23.15 -15.24
N ASN A 189 -30.91 21.95 -14.87
CA ASN A 189 -31.62 20.90 -15.62
C ASN A 189 -31.19 20.54 -17.05
N ASN A 190 -30.66 19.33 -17.24
CA ASN A 190 -31.19 18.42 -18.26
C ASN A 190 -30.92 16.95 -17.94
N LYS A 191 -31.97 16.14 -17.93
CA LYS A 191 -31.93 14.68 -17.83
C LYS A 191 -31.57 14.13 -19.20
N ASP A 192 -30.29 13.85 -19.47
CA ASP A 192 -29.90 13.16 -20.70
C ASP A 192 -28.99 11.97 -20.44
N LYS A 193 -29.35 10.87 -21.11
CA LYS A 193 -28.80 9.50 -21.06
C LYS A 193 -27.38 9.40 -21.64
N SER A 194 -26.49 10.30 -21.24
CA SER A 194 -25.09 10.41 -21.68
C SER A 194 -24.08 9.94 -20.62
N GLY A 195 -24.54 9.75 -19.36
CA GLY A 195 -23.70 9.37 -18.22
C GLY A 195 -22.99 8.03 -18.38
N ASP A 196 -23.65 7.03 -18.97
CA ASP A 196 -23.09 5.67 -19.07
C ASP A 196 -22.00 5.57 -20.14
N LYS A 197 -22.08 6.37 -21.21
CA LYS A 197 -21.05 6.43 -22.25
C LYS A 197 -19.78 7.14 -21.76
N LEU A 198 -19.93 8.17 -20.92
CA LEU A 198 -18.81 8.85 -20.27
C LEU A 198 -18.17 7.99 -19.17
N GLN A 199 -18.96 7.25 -18.38
CA GLN A 199 -18.47 6.28 -17.41
C GLN A 199 -17.67 5.15 -18.08
N MET A 200 -18.14 4.65 -19.25
CA MET A 200 -17.43 3.61 -20.00
C MET A 200 -16.13 4.13 -20.65
N GLN A 201 -16.09 5.39 -21.12
CA GLN A 201 -14.85 6.00 -21.61
C GLN A 201 -13.87 6.39 -20.48
N LEU A 202 -14.36 6.77 -19.30
CA LEU A 202 -13.51 7.02 -18.13
C LEU A 202 -12.90 5.71 -17.61
N LYS A 203 -13.68 4.60 -17.56
CA LYS A 203 -13.15 3.27 -17.23
C LYS A 203 -12.14 2.77 -18.28
N LYS A 204 -12.34 3.08 -19.56
CA LYS A 204 -11.37 2.73 -20.63
C LYS A 204 -10.08 3.55 -20.56
N ARG A 205 -10.14 4.79 -20.05
CA ARG A 205 -8.95 5.64 -19.79
C ARG A 205 -8.25 5.31 -18.46
N LEU A 206 -8.98 4.92 -17.43
CA LEU A 206 -8.41 4.55 -16.12
C LEU A 206 -7.91 3.09 -16.08
N GLY A 207 -8.41 2.21 -16.96
CA GLY A 207 -7.94 0.83 -17.09
C GLY A 207 -6.65 0.65 -17.91
N SER A 208 -6.14 1.71 -18.55
CA SER A 208 -4.96 1.65 -19.42
C SER A 208 -3.67 2.16 -18.78
N ASN A 209 -3.72 2.70 -17.55
CA ASN A 209 -2.56 3.18 -16.80
C ASN A 209 -2.17 2.24 -15.65
N ARG A 210 -2.32 0.93 -15.88
CA ARG A 210 -1.60 -0.08 -15.09
C ARG A 210 -0.12 0.10 -15.37
N SER A 211 0.61 0.62 -14.38
CA SER A 211 2.04 0.41 -14.20
C SER A 211 2.87 0.47 -15.48
N GLN A 212 3.23 1.68 -15.92
CA GLN A 212 4.62 1.86 -16.30
C GLN A 212 5.44 1.91 -15.00
N VAL A 213 5.59 0.74 -14.39
CA VAL A 213 6.71 0.48 -13.50
C VAL A 213 7.93 0.85 -14.32
N TRP A 214 8.66 1.89 -13.91
CA TRP A 214 9.96 2.19 -14.46
C TRP A 214 10.83 0.94 -14.29
N SER A 215 10.94 0.16 -15.38
CA SER A 215 11.93 -0.89 -15.48
C SER A 215 13.31 -0.25 -15.31
N ARG A 216 14.26 -0.96 -14.67
CA ARG A 216 15.67 -0.56 -14.49
C ARG A 216 16.28 0.18 -15.69
N GLN A 217 15.88 -0.21 -16.90
CA GLN A 217 16.29 0.36 -18.18
C GLN A 217 16.12 1.88 -18.27
N ASN A 218 15.04 2.47 -17.75
CA ASN A 218 14.78 3.91 -17.97
C ASN A 218 15.70 4.82 -17.12
N LEU A 219 16.08 4.36 -15.92
CA LEU A 219 16.95 5.09 -14.99
C LEU A 219 18.42 4.93 -15.40
N ASP A 220 18.81 3.73 -15.82
CA ASP A 220 20.12 3.46 -16.39
C ASP A 220 20.32 4.19 -17.72
N GLU A 221 19.29 4.33 -18.57
CA GLU A 221 19.34 5.13 -19.80
C GLU A 221 19.52 6.63 -19.51
N MET A 222 18.83 7.18 -18.50
CA MET A 222 19.07 8.57 -18.09
C MET A 222 20.50 8.77 -17.58
N HIS A 223 21.00 7.86 -16.75
CA HIS A 223 22.34 7.96 -16.17
C HIS A 223 23.45 7.75 -17.23
N LEU A 224 23.30 6.78 -18.14
CA LEU A 224 24.21 6.54 -19.27
C LEU A 224 24.19 7.69 -20.28
N SER A 225 23.04 8.30 -20.52
CA SER A 225 22.91 9.49 -21.37
C SER A 225 23.64 10.70 -20.75
N TYR A 226 23.58 10.85 -19.42
CA TYR A 226 24.31 11.88 -18.69
C TYR A 226 25.82 11.65 -18.68
N MET A 227 26.29 10.42 -18.48
CA MET A 227 27.73 10.12 -18.52
C MET A 227 28.35 10.33 -19.92
N ARG A 228 27.57 10.13 -21.00
CA ARG A 228 28.00 10.37 -22.40
C ARG A 228 27.95 11.83 -22.84
N SER A 229 27.42 12.76 -22.03
CA SER A 229 27.41 14.20 -22.32
C SER A 229 28.56 14.97 -21.66
N GLN A 230 29.32 14.31 -20.77
CA GLN A 230 30.47 14.88 -20.04
C GLN A 230 31.84 14.52 -20.67
N GLN A 231 31.83 13.77 -21.79
CA GLN A 231 32.97 13.51 -22.67
C GLN A 231 32.73 14.16 -24.03
#